data_AF-A0A946ZFL9-F1
#
_entry.id   AF-A0A946ZFL9-F1
#
_cell.length_a   1.000
_cell.length_b   1.000
_cell.length_c   1.000
_cell.angle_alpha   90.00
_cell.angle_beta   90.00
_cell.angle_gamma   90.00
#
_symmetry.space_group_name_H-M   'P 1'
#
loop_
_entity.id
_entity.type
_entity.pdbx_description
1 polymer ?
#
loop_
_entity_poly.entity_id
_entity_poly.type
_entity_poly.pdbx_seq_one_letter_code
_entity_poly.pdbx_strand_id
1 'polypeptide(L)'
;MRKVILPALSLLAILLTGCFKDDDTPIIIEQVTIIGDGEQDEEVSISGAITTNTTWTNDKIYILNQKVVVESGVTLTIQEGTILKGTPGTGSLASALIVARDAKLMAVGTPTQPIIFTSTSDNIEVGETAGTNLDESNRGLWGGLIVLGNAPCSFSGDVSELQIEGIPADDTFGLYGGDDTADDSGVIQYVSIRHGGALIGEGNEINGLTLGGVGNGTVIDNVEIVANVDDGIEFFGGTVNATNLLVWAQGDDALDIDQAYSGTIDNAVVVLGDISDHALEVDGPEGTSNGQFTLQNLTLIGNLNTDNGEYADYRSNAQGMSNNIFAYGFKDGSDVELDNDGVATNYNNGDLTFSNWEIVLPAGVTNVEDIFVNKAENVMVTGFGTEATAVTEGNQTVGANTSLLSWTYANVAGALGF
;
A
#
# COMPACT_ATOMS: atom_id res chain seq x y z
N MET A 1 -48.36 37.68 -23.65
CA MET A 1 -47.11 37.61 -22.86
C MET A 1 -47.37 36.74 -21.64
N ARG A 2 -46.94 35.48 -21.68
CA ARG A 2 -46.71 34.58 -20.53
C ARG A 2 -45.91 33.42 -21.12
N LYS A 3 -44.58 33.47 -20.97
CA LYS A 3 -43.70 32.35 -21.28
C LYS A 3 -43.46 31.61 -19.97
N VAL A 4 -43.89 30.36 -19.92
CA VAL A 4 -43.51 29.41 -18.87
C VAL A 4 -42.12 28.89 -19.25
N ILE A 5 -41.15 29.04 -18.36
CA ILE A 5 -39.82 28.46 -18.49
C ILE A 5 -39.68 27.46 -17.34
N LEU A 6 -39.62 26.17 -17.67
CA LEU A 6 -39.13 25.12 -16.78
C LEU A 6 -37.60 25.21 -16.74
N PRO A 7 -36.94 25.10 -15.58
CA PRO A 7 -35.53 24.72 -15.55
C PRO A 7 -35.44 23.19 -15.69
N ALA A 8 -34.76 22.74 -16.74
CA ALA A 8 -34.32 21.35 -16.86
C ALA A 8 -33.12 21.16 -15.93
N LEU A 9 -33.28 20.29 -14.92
CA LEU A 9 -32.21 19.80 -14.07
C LEU A 9 -31.49 18.69 -14.84
N SER A 10 -30.28 18.95 -15.32
CA SER A 10 -29.42 17.92 -15.90
C SER A 10 -28.68 17.22 -14.76
N LEU A 11 -29.23 16.09 -14.31
CA LEU A 11 -28.53 15.09 -13.51
C LEU A 11 -27.55 14.37 -14.44
N LEU A 12 -26.25 14.60 -14.27
CA LEU A 12 -25.21 13.82 -14.95
C LEU A 12 -24.82 12.68 -13.99
N ALA A 13 -25.60 11.61 -14.00
CA ALA A 13 -25.17 10.34 -13.43
C ALA A 13 -24.21 9.69 -14.43
N ILE A 14 -22.92 9.74 -14.14
CA ILE A 14 -21.91 8.95 -14.86
C ILE A 14 -21.96 7.55 -14.25
N LEU A 15 -22.83 6.71 -14.82
CA LEU A 15 -22.68 5.26 -14.72
C LEU A 15 -21.59 4.87 -15.73
N LEU A 16 -20.35 4.78 -15.27
CA LEU A 16 -19.27 4.14 -16.02
C LEU A 16 -19.44 2.62 -15.91
N THR A 17 -20.27 2.05 -16.78
CA THR A 17 -20.06 0.66 -17.20
C THR A 17 -18.96 0.69 -18.25
N GLY A 18 -17.70 0.74 -17.81
CA GLY A 18 -16.54 0.57 -18.67
C GLY A 18 -16.52 -0.85 -19.21
N CYS A 19 -16.95 -1.04 -20.46
CA CYS A 19 -16.46 -2.16 -21.24
C CYS A 19 -14.99 -1.88 -21.55
N PHE A 20 -14.08 -2.31 -20.67
CA PHE A 20 -12.66 -2.41 -21.00
C PHE A 20 -12.54 -3.46 -22.10
N LYS A 21 -12.31 -3.00 -23.32
CA LYS A 21 -11.51 -3.79 -24.25
C LYS A 21 -10.08 -3.43 -23.89
N ASP A 22 -9.45 -4.29 -23.10
CA ASP A 22 -8.00 -4.38 -23.03
C ASP A 22 -7.49 -4.47 -24.47
N ASP A 23 -6.89 -3.38 -24.95
CA ASP A 23 -5.93 -3.43 -26.05
C ASP A 23 -4.52 -3.74 -25.48
N ASP A 24 -4.44 -4.08 -24.20
CA ASP A 24 -3.24 -4.54 -23.54
C ASP A 24 -2.87 -5.90 -24.07
N THR A 25 -1.72 -5.92 -24.73
CA THR A 25 -1.17 -7.13 -25.29
C THR A 25 -0.72 -8.01 -24.13
N PRO A 26 -1.10 -9.30 -24.07
CA PRO A 26 -0.67 -10.20 -23.02
C PRO A 26 0.84 -10.13 -22.80
N ILE A 27 1.28 -10.15 -21.55
CA ILE A 27 2.70 -10.11 -21.23
C ILE A 27 3.31 -11.43 -21.68
N ILE A 28 4.20 -11.39 -22.68
CA ILE A 28 4.93 -12.59 -23.09
C ILE A 28 5.99 -12.88 -22.04
N ILE A 29 5.67 -13.82 -21.14
CA ILE A 29 6.60 -14.35 -20.17
C ILE A 29 7.31 -15.57 -20.79
N GLU A 30 8.57 -15.39 -21.17
CA GLU A 30 9.46 -16.51 -21.49
C GLU A 30 10.04 -17.10 -20.20
N GLN A 31 10.53 -18.35 -20.28
CA GLN A 31 11.29 -18.98 -19.18
C GLN A 31 12.44 -18.05 -18.75
N VAL A 32 12.75 -17.97 -17.43
CA VAL A 32 13.79 -17.05 -16.92
C VAL A 32 15.00 -17.04 -17.83
N THR A 33 15.33 -15.85 -18.32
CA THR A 33 16.62 -15.60 -18.96
C THR A 33 17.53 -14.95 -17.92
N ILE A 34 18.56 -15.68 -17.47
CA ILE A 34 19.61 -15.15 -16.60
C ILE A 34 20.77 -14.70 -17.50
N ILE A 35 21.11 -13.41 -17.45
CA ILE A 35 22.26 -12.85 -18.17
C ILE A 35 23.23 -12.29 -17.13
N GLY A 36 24.50 -12.71 -17.20
CA GLY A 36 25.56 -12.26 -16.28
C GLY A 36 25.80 -13.15 -15.06
N ASP A 37 25.61 -14.47 -15.13
CA ASP A 37 25.90 -15.38 -13.99
C ASP A 37 27.37 -15.85 -13.93
N GLY A 38 28.32 -15.04 -14.42
CA GLY A 38 29.74 -15.34 -14.25
C GLY A 38 30.19 -15.08 -12.80
N GLU A 39 31.19 -15.82 -12.30
CA GLU A 39 31.79 -15.58 -10.95
C GLU A 39 32.38 -14.16 -10.74
N GLN A 40 32.31 -13.27 -11.74
CA GLN A 40 32.81 -11.88 -11.68
C GLN A 40 31.76 -10.81 -11.95
N ASP A 41 30.51 -11.18 -12.28
CA ASP A 41 29.47 -10.20 -12.56
C ASP A 41 28.73 -9.86 -11.26
N GLU A 42 28.88 -8.61 -10.80
CA GLU A 42 28.19 -8.09 -9.61
C GLU A 42 26.69 -7.84 -9.86
N GLU A 43 26.25 -7.85 -11.13
CA GLU A 43 24.85 -7.66 -11.52
C GLU A 43 24.31 -8.85 -12.33
N VAL A 44 23.11 -9.33 -11.97
CA VAL A 44 22.42 -10.41 -12.66
C VAL A 44 21.08 -9.91 -13.19
N SER A 45 20.90 -9.88 -14.51
CA SER A 45 19.62 -9.51 -15.09
C SER A 45 18.65 -10.69 -15.09
N ILE A 46 17.44 -10.43 -14.59
CA ILE A 46 16.32 -11.38 -14.47
C ILE A 46 15.12 -10.81 -15.25
N SER A 47 14.49 -11.64 -16.06
CA SER A 47 13.23 -11.33 -16.74
C SER A 47 12.37 -12.58 -16.85
N GLY A 48 11.05 -12.42 -16.85
CA GLY A 48 10.10 -13.51 -17.11
C GLY A 48 9.77 -14.37 -15.87
N ALA A 49 9.40 -15.63 -16.10
CA ALA A 49 8.86 -16.51 -15.05
C ALA A 49 9.94 -17.34 -14.38
N ILE A 50 10.04 -17.22 -13.06
CA ILE A 50 10.79 -18.10 -12.16
C ILE A 50 9.98 -19.37 -11.95
N THR A 51 10.34 -20.42 -12.68
CA THR A 51 9.60 -21.71 -12.75
C THR A 51 10.15 -22.80 -11.83
N THR A 52 11.25 -22.51 -11.12
CA THR A 52 11.87 -23.44 -10.17
C THR A 52 12.37 -22.69 -8.94
N ASN A 53 12.37 -23.36 -7.79
CA ASN A 53 12.87 -22.78 -6.55
C ASN A 53 14.27 -22.17 -6.76
N THR A 54 14.40 -20.91 -6.41
CA THR A 54 15.57 -20.09 -6.70
C THR A 54 16.01 -19.36 -5.44
N THR A 55 17.32 -19.19 -5.28
CA THR A 55 17.88 -18.37 -4.21
C THR A 55 18.69 -17.23 -4.81
N TRP A 56 18.39 -16.02 -4.37
CA TRP A 56 19.14 -14.80 -4.66
C TRP A 56 20.06 -14.47 -3.49
N THR A 57 21.33 -14.25 -3.79
CA THR A 57 22.41 -14.10 -2.82
C THR A 57 22.85 -12.65 -2.69
N ASN A 58 23.41 -12.30 -1.53
CA ASN A 58 23.75 -10.90 -1.23
C ASN A 58 25.11 -10.44 -1.73
N ASP A 59 25.81 -11.27 -2.51
CA ASP A 59 27.05 -10.94 -3.21
C ASP A 59 26.80 -10.38 -4.62
N LYS A 60 25.53 -10.24 -5.01
CA LYS A 60 25.09 -9.74 -6.32
C LYS A 60 23.93 -8.76 -6.18
N ILE A 61 23.75 -7.93 -7.21
CA ILE A 61 22.57 -7.11 -7.44
C ILE A 61 21.70 -7.77 -8.50
N TYR A 62 20.42 -7.96 -8.23
CA TYR A 62 19.48 -8.54 -9.19
C TYR A 62 18.72 -7.45 -9.93
N ILE A 63 18.86 -7.41 -11.25
CA ILE A 63 18.22 -6.41 -12.10
C ILE A 63 16.92 -6.99 -12.67
N LEU A 64 15.77 -6.50 -12.18
CA LEU A 64 14.46 -6.85 -12.70
C LEU A 64 14.22 -6.11 -14.01
N ASN A 65 14.25 -6.84 -15.11
CA ASN A 65 13.99 -6.31 -16.45
C ASN A 65 12.57 -6.68 -16.86
N GLN A 66 11.67 -5.68 -16.86
CA GLN A 66 10.22 -5.87 -16.96
C GLN A 66 9.69 -6.74 -15.80
N LYS A 67 8.50 -7.32 -15.95
CA LYS A 67 7.87 -8.13 -14.92
C LYS A 67 8.62 -9.45 -14.73
N VAL A 68 8.94 -9.74 -13.48
CA VAL A 68 9.51 -11.02 -13.03
C VAL A 68 8.46 -11.70 -12.17
N VAL A 69 8.06 -12.91 -12.56
CA VAL A 69 6.95 -13.63 -11.91
C VAL A 69 7.48 -14.86 -11.21
N VAL A 70 7.19 -15.01 -9.92
CA VAL A 70 7.35 -16.27 -9.19
C VAL A 70 6.10 -17.10 -9.44
N GLU A 71 6.23 -18.20 -10.18
CA GLU A 71 5.06 -19.00 -10.56
C GLU A 71 4.49 -19.82 -9.40
N SER A 72 3.20 -20.18 -9.52
CA SER A 72 2.51 -21.09 -8.61
C SER A 72 3.34 -22.34 -8.28
N GLY A 73 3.47 -22.65 -7.00
CA GLY A 73 4.25 -23.78 -6.49
C GLY A 73 5.77 -23.54 -6.41
N VAL A 74 6.26 -22.35 -6.76
CA VAL A 74 7.66 -21.97 -6.70
C VAL A 74 7.96 -21.12 -5.47
N THR A 75 9.13 -21.33 -4.87
CA THR A 75 9.67 -20.48 -3.81
C THR A 75 10.87 -19.68 -4.31
N LEU A 76 10.77 -18.35 -4.23
CA LEU A 76 11.92 -17.45 -4.35
C LEU A 76 12.45 -17.14 -2.95
N THR A 77 13.71 -17.44 -2.71
CA THR A 77 14.40 -17.06 -1.46
C THR A 77 15.39 -15.93 -1.74
N ILE A 78 15.34 -14.86 -0.95
CA ILE A 78 16.25 -13.72 -1.06
C ILE A 78 17.04 -13.63 0.25
N GLN A 79 18.36 -13.69 0.16
CA GLN A 79 19.23 -13.57 1.34
C GLN A 79 19.19 -12.14 1.90
N GLU A 80 19.39 -12.01 3.21
CA GLU A 80 19.55 -10.71 3.88
C GLU A 80 20.63 -9.84 3.20
N GLY A 81 20.37 -8.54 3.09
CA GLY A 81 21.28 -7.59 2.44
C GLY A 81 21.31 -7.65 0.91
N THR A 82 20.48 -8.49 0.27
CA THR A 82 20.39 -8.53 -1.20
C THR A 82 19.74 -7.24 -1.72
N ILE A 83 20.28 -6.72 -2.82
CA ILE A 83 19.76 -5.55 -3.52
C ILE A 83 19.12 -6.00 -4.84
N LEU A 84 17.94 -5.48 -5.10
CA LEU A 84 17.20 -5.65 -6.33
C LEU A 84 16.93 -4.30 -6.96
N LYS A 85 17.11 -4.21 -8.27
CA LYS A 85 16.92 -2.97 -9.03
C LYS A 85 15.96 -3.18 -10.20
N GLY A 86 14.87 -2.42 -10.24
CA GLY A 86 13.96 -2.38 -11.38
C GLY A 86 14.50 -1.50 -12.52
N THR A 87 14.37 -1.98 -13.76
CA THR A 87 14.59 -1.15 -14.95
C THR A 87 13.41 -0.20 -15.18
N PRO A 88 13.64 1.03 -15.67
CA PRO A 88 12.54 1.93 -16.01
C PRO A 88 11.68 1.35 -17.14
N GLY A 89 10.38 1.63 -17.10
CA GLY A 89 9.42 1.20 -18.10
C GLY A 89 8.00 1.58 -17.69
N THR A 90 7.05 1.48 -18.61
CA THR A 90 5.62 1.73 -18.37
C THR A 90 4.79 0.63 -19.03
N GLY A 91 3.53 0.48 -18.62
CA GLY A 91 2.62 -0.53 -19.16
C GLY A 91 3.16 -1.94 -19.01
N SER A 92 3.07 -2.74 -20.07
CA SER A 92 3.66 -4.09 -20.12
C SER A 92 5.17 -4.09 -19.88
N LEU A 93 5.88 -3.00 -20.16
CA LEU A 93 7.34 -2.86 -19.98
C LEU A 93 7.76 -2.41 -18.57
N ALA A 94 6.83 -1.99 -17.70
CA ALA A 94 7.14 -1.66 -16.31
C ALA A 94 7.74 -2.87 -15.60
N SER A 95 8.83 -2.67 -14.86
CA SER A 95 9.46 -3.74 -14.07
C SER A 95 8.77 -3.91 -12.72
N ALA A 96 8.53 -5.15 -12.31
CA ALA A 96 7.92 -5.46 -11.03
C ALA A 96 8.32 -6.88 -10.63
N LEU A 97 8.34 -7.17 -9.33
CA LEU A 97 8.36 -8.54 -8.84
C LEU A 97 6.93 -8.94 -8.46
N ILE A 98 6.44 -10.02 -9.06
CA ILE A 98 5.08 -10.52 -8.85
C ILE A 98 5.19 -11.93 -8.27
N VAL A 99 4.58 -12.14 -7.11
CA VAL A 99 4.46 -13.45 -6.46
C VAL A 99 3.03 -13.92 -6.70
N ALA A 100 2.84 -14.84 -7.64
CA ALA A 100 1.52 -15.35 -7.99
C ALA A 100 0.94 -16.23 -6.88
N ARG A 101 -0.37 -16.51 -6.94
CA ARG A 101 -1.01 -17.48 -6.03
C ARG A 101 -0.26 -18.81 -5.97
N ASP A 102 -0.21 -19.38 -4.77
CA ASP A 102 0.54 -20.60 -4.40
C ASP A 102 2.07 -20.51 -4.55
N ALA A 103 2.62 -19.37 -4.97
CA ALA A 103 4.05 -19.11 -4.90
C ALA A 103 4.43 -18.61 -3.50
N LYS A 104 5.74 -18.62 -3.20
CA LYS A 104 6.26 -18.07 -1.94
C LYS A 104 7.44 -17.14 -2.16
N LEU A 105 7.42 -16.02 -1.44
CA LEU A 105 8.58 -15.15 -1.28
C LEU A 105 9.16 -15.33 0.13
N MET A 106 10.41 -15.74 0.21
CA MET A 106 11.18 -15.82 1.46
C MET A 106 12.23 -14.71 1.44
N ALA A 107 11.81 -13.49 1.76
CA ALA A 107 12.66 -12.30 1.85
C ALA A 107 12.84 -11.94 3.32
N VAL A 108 13.89 -12.47 3.94
CA VAL A 108 14.16 -12.31 5.38
C VAL A 108 15.48 -11.58 5.56
N GLY A 109 15.40 -10.26 5.65
CA GLY A 109 16.50 -9.38 6.02
C GLY A 109 16.72 -9.28 7.52
N THR A 110 17.59 -8.37 7.92
CA THR A 110 17.80 -7.97 9.32
C THR A 110 17.90 -6.45 9.45
N PRO A 111 17.78 -5.87 10.66
CA PRO A 111 17.96 -4.43 10.86
C PRO A 111 19.25 -3.85 10.27
N THR A 112 20.32 -4.64 10.21
CA THR A 112 21.62 -4.21 9.67
C THR A 112 21.87 -4.65 8.23
N GLN A 113 21.09 -5.60 7.72
CA GLN A 113 21.18 -6.12 6.35
C GLN A 113 19.76 -6.26 5.78
N PRO A 114 19.02 -5.15 5.63
CA PRO A 114 17.70 -5.21 5.03
C PRO A 114 17.81 -5.65 3.56
N ILE A 115 16.76 -6.28 3.05
CA ILE A 115 16.64 -6.52 1.60
C ILE A 115 16.10 -5.25 0.97
N ILE A 116 16.72 -4.79 -0.12
CA ILE A 116 16.40 -3.51 -0.73
C ILE A 116 15.89 -3.73 -2.15
N PHE A 117 14.68 -3.26 -2.41
CA PHE A 117 14.11 -3.10 -3.74
C PHE A 117 14.16 -1.63 -4.12
N THR A 118 14.82 -1.30 -5.22
CA THR A 118 15.02 0.09 -5.70
C THR A 118 15.05 0.13 -7.23
N SER A 119 15.46 1.26 -7.81
CA SER A 119 15.64 1.42 -9.25
C SER A 119 17.09 1.21 -9.69
N THR A 120 17.28 0.84 -10.96
CA THR A 120 18.57 0.91 -11.66
C THR A 120 19.19 2.32 -11.70
N SER A 121 18.40 3.37 -11.41
CA SER A 121 18.91 4.73 -11.24
C SER A 121 19.59 4.96 -9.88
N ASP A 122 19.38 4.10 -8.90
CA ASP A 122 20.01 4.17 -7.58
C ASP A 122 21.48 3.72 -7.66
N ASN A 123 22.40 4.52 -7.12
CA ASN A 123 23.82 4.24 -7.12
C ASN A 123 24.29 3.34 -5.97
N ILE A 124 23.36 2.79 -5.17
CA ILE A 124 23.67 1.81 -4.13
C ILE A 124 24.44 0.60 -4.68
N GLU A 125 25.51 0.20 -3.99
CA GLU A 125 26.37 -0.94 -4.31
C GLU A 125 26.19 -2.10 -3.32
N VAL A 126 26.71 -3.29 -3.66
CA VAL A 126 26.64 -4.49 -2.81
C VAL A 126 27.17 -4.20 -1.40
N GLY A 127 26.38 -4.55 -0.39
CA GLY A 127 26.72 -4.37 1.03
C GLY A 127 26.41 -2.97 1.59
N GLU A 128 25.90 -2.06 0.77
CA GLU A 128 25.36 -0.77 1.24
C GLU A 128 23.88 -0.87 1.60
N THR A 129 23.39 0.05 2.44
CA THR A 129 21.97 0.14 2.83
C THR A 129 21.24 1.32 2.18
N ALA A 130 21.98 2.20 1.51
CA ALA A 130 21.48 3.39 0.85
C ALA A 130 22.46 3.88 -0.22
N GLY A 131 21.92 4.31 -1.36
CA GLY A 131 22.65 5.16 -2.29
C GLY A 131 22.73 6.60 -1.80
N THR A 132 23.28 7.48 -2.63
CA THR A 132 23.52 8.90 -2.33
C THR A 132 22.88 9.86 -3.31
N ASN A 133 22.21 9.34 -4.34
CA ASN A 133 21.71 10.13 -5.47
C ASN A 133 20.18 10.19 -5.58
N LEU A 134 19.45 9.35 -4.86
CA LEU A 134 17.99 9.36 -4.81
C LEU A 134 17.49 9.77 -3.43
N ASP A 135 16.35 10.45 -3.40
CA ASP A 135 15.68 10.92 -2.19
C ASP A 135 14.15 10.73 -2.29
N GLU A 136 13.41 11.24 -1.32
CA GLU A 136 11.95 11.09 -1.22
C GLU A 136 11.17 11.71 -2.39
N SER A 137 11.82 12.57 -3.19
CA SER A 137 11.21 13.19 -4.37
C SER A 137 11.30 12.33 -5.63
N ASN A 138 12.10 11.26 -5.61
CA ASN A 138 12.31 10.40 -6.77
C ASN A 138 11.36 9.21 -6.75
N ARG A 139 10.40 9.20 -7.68
CA ARG A 139 9.30 8.24 -7.74
C ARG A 139 9.15 7.70 -9.16
N GLY A 140 8.45 6.57 -9.30
CA GLY A 140 8.01 6.02 -10.58
C GLY A 140 9.15 5.43 -11.41
N LEU A 141 10.24 5.05 -10.75
CA LEU A 141 11.46 4.60 -11.43
C LEU A 141 11.44 3.10 -11.74
N TRP A 142 10.50 2.37 -11.14
CA TRP A 142 10.12 0.99 -11.43
C TRP A 142 8.71 0.74 -10.85
N GLY A 143 8.14 -0.45 -11.05
CA GLY A 143 6.78 -0.80 -10.65
C GLY A 143 6.62 -0.94 -9.14
N GLY A 144 7.00 -2.08 -8.58
CA GLY A 144 6.80 -2.38 -7.16
C GLY A 144 6.83 -3.88 -6.88
N LEU A 145 6.39 -4.26 -5.68
CA LEU A 145 6.24 -5.65 -5.27
C LEU A 145 4.76 -6.00 -5.17
N ILE A 146 4.35 -7.04 -5.90
CA ILE A 146 2.98 -7.55 -5.89
C ILE A 146 2.99 -8.97 -5.31
N VAL A 147 2.16 -9.22 -4.30
CA VAL A 147 1.98 -10.54 -3.69
C VAL A 147 0.51 -10.93 -3.73
N LEU A 148 0.22 -12.06 -4.37
CA LEU A 148 -1.14 -12.53 -4.62
C LEU A 148 -1.37 -13.86 -3.92
N GLY A 149 -2.39 -13.91 -3.06
CA GLY A 149 -2.75 -15.06 -2.25
C GLY A 149 -4.15 -15.59 -2.54
N ASN A 150 -4.50 -16.67 -1.84
CA ASN A 150 -5.77 -17.39 -1.96
C ASN A 150 -6.80 -17.03 -0.86
N ALA A 151 -6.56 -15.99 -0.06
CA ALA A 151 -7.46 -15.61 1.03
C ALA A 151 -8.71 -14.86 0.52
N PRO A 152 -9.81 -14.88 1.30
CA PRO A 152 -11.06 -14.24 0.90
C PRO A 152 -10.94 -12.74 0.69
N CYS A 153 -11.60 -12.24 -0.35
CA CYS A 153 -11.83 -10.83 -0.62
C CYS A 153 -13.33 -10.62 -0.86
N SER A 154 -13.80 -9.38 -0.86
CA SER A 154 -15.17 -9.03 -1.20
C SER A 154 -15.26 -8.30 -2.52
N PHE A 155 -15.58 -9.04 -3.57
CA PHE A 155 -15.65 -8.53 -4.94
C PHE A 155 -17.08 -8.30 -5.40
N SER A 156 -17.27 -7.32 -6.28
CA SER A 156 -18.55 -7.09 -6.96
C SER A 156 -19.08 -8.36 -7.64
N GLY A 157 -20.36 -8.66 -7.43
CA GLY A 157 -21.01 -9.85 -7.99
C GLY A 157 -20.65 -11.17 -7.30
N ASP A 158 -19.96 -11.13 -6.15
CA ASP A 158 -19.58 -12.29 -5.33
C ASP A 158 -18.75 -13.33 -6.11
N VAL A 159 -17.88 -12.86 -7.01
CA VAL A 159 -16.85 -13.72 -7.62
C VAL A 159 -15.83 -14.15 -6.57
N SER A 160 -15.13 -15.27 -6.79
CA SER A 160 -14.14 -15.81 -5.84
C SER A 160 -12.73 -15.28 -6.05
N GLU A 161 -12.45 -14.76 -7.24
CA GLU A 161 -11.14 -14.25 -7.65
C GLU A 161 -11.31 -13.08 -8.61
N LEU A 162 -10.36 -12.15 -8.60
CA LEU A 162 -10.29 -11.01 -9.48
C LEU A 162 -8.87 -10.89 -10.05
N GLN A 163 -8.73 -10.15 -11.15
CA GLN A 163 -7.44 -9.77 -11.69
C GLN A 163 -6.91 -8.56 -10.89
N ILE A 164 -5.67 -8.63 -10.42
CA ILE A 164 -5.02 -7.49 -9.77
C ILE A 164 -4.79 -6.36 -10.79
N GLU A 165 -4.84 -5.13 -10.31
CA GLU A 165 -4.74 -3.97 -11.18
C GLU A 165 -3.42 -3.90 -11.95
N GLY A 166 -3.54 -3.42 -13.20
CA GLY A 166 -2.49 -3.30 -14.21
C GLY A 166 -1.67 -4.55 -14.54
N ILE A 167 -2.22 -5.74 -14.25
CA ILE A 167 -1.86 -6.97 -14.94
C ILE A 167 -3.01 -7.34 -15.91
N PRO A 168 -2.76 -7.51 -17.22
CA PRO A 168 -3.80 -7.81 -18.20
C PRO A 168 -4.66 -9.02 -17.81
N ALA A 169 -5.96 -8.99 -18.14
CA ALA A 169 -6.90 -10.03 -17.73
C ALA A 169 -6.59 -11.44 -18.27
N ASP A 170 -5.84 -11.54 -19.37
CA ASP A 170 -5.41 -12.82 -19.97
C ASP A 170 -4.20 -13.43 -19.23
N ASP A 171 -3.52 -12.66 -18.38
CA ASP A 171 -2.32 -13.07 -17.64
C ASP A 171 -2.70 -13.65 -16.27
N THR A 172 -2.96 -14.96 -16.24
CA THR A 172 -3.50 -15.68 -15.07
C THR A 172 -2.64 -15.62 -13.82
N PHE A 173 -1.36 -15.24 -13.93
CA PHE A 173 -0.49 -15.03 -12.77
C PHE A 173 -0.87 -13.78 -11.97
N GLY A 174 -1.72 -12.90 -12.50
CA GLY A 174 -2.28 -11.73 -11.81
C GLY A 174 -3.59 -11.99 -11.07
N LEU A 175 -4.11 -13.23 -11.08
CA LEU A 175 -5.31 -13.58 -10.33
C LEU A 175 -5.03 -13.68 -8.83
N TYR A 176 -5.88 -13.08 -8.00
CA TYR A 176 -5.87 -13.19 -6.54
C TYR A 176 -7.26 -13.47 -5.97
N GLY A 177 -7.29 -13.82 -4.69
CA GLY A 177 -8.52 -14.21 -3.98
C GLY A 177 -8.75 -15.71 -3.97
N GLY A 178 -9.68 -16.13 -3.11
CA GLY A 178 -10.05 -17.52 -2.89
C GLY A 178 -10.84 -17.67 -1.60
N ASP A 179 -10.75 -18.84 -0.96
CA ASP A 179 -11.42 -19.14 0.30
C ASP A 179 -10.47 -19.56 1.44
N ASP A 180 -9.15 -19.52 1.21
CA ASP A 180 -8.15 -19.97 2.18
C ASP A 180 -7.62 -18.82 3.04
N THR A 181 -8.30 -18.59 4.17
CA THR A 181 -7.84 -17.62 5.18
C THR A 181 -6.43 -17.90 5.71
N ALA A 182 -5.94 -19.14 5.60
CA ALA A 182 -4.63 -19.55 6.08
C ALA A 182 -3.57 -19.60 4.96
N ASP A 183 -3.86 -19.01 3.79
CA ASP A 183 -2.90 -18.87 2.70
C ASP A 183 -1.55 -18.33 3.21
N ASP A 184 -0.47 -18.94 2.70
CA ASP A 184 0.91 -18.68 3.10
C ASP A 184 1.74 -18.36 1.85
N SER A 185 1.83 -17.07 1.58
CA SER A 185 2.63 -16.46 0.51
C SER A 185 4.11 -16.25 0.92
N GLY A 186 4.50 -16.70 2.12
CA GLY A 186 5.89 -16.68 2.61
C GLY A 186 6.16 -15.65 3.73
N VAL A 187 7.37 -15.09 3.72
CA VAL A 187 7.87 -14.18 4.76
C VAL A 187 8.55 -12.99 4.10
N ILE A 188 8.07 -11.79 4.42
CA ILE A 188 8.65 -10.50 4.02
C ILE A 188 9.02 -9.79 5.31
N GLN A 189 10.32 -9.78 5.62
CA GLN A 189 10.83 -9.24 6.87
C GLN A 189 12.08 -8.39 6.68
N TYR A 190 12.13 -7.19 7.28
CA TYR A 190 13.22 -6.20 7.09
C TYR A 190 13.47 -5.91 5.61
N VAL A 191 12.40 -5.47 4.94
CA VAL A 191 12.40 -5.18 3.51
C VAL A 191 12.15 -3.70 3.28
N SER A 192 12.97 -3.10 2.44
CA SER A 192 12.89 -1.69 2.05
C SER A 192 12.56 -1.59 0.58
N ILE A 193 11.41 -1.01 0.23
CA ILE A 193 10.92 -0.86 -1.14
C ILE A 193 10.89 0.63 -1.48
N ARG A 194 11.64 1.04 -2.50
CA ARG A 194 11.92 2.46 -2.75
C ARG A 194 11.67 2.84 -4.20
N HIS A 195 11.19 4.05 -4.43
CA HIS A 195 11.13 4.70 -5.73
C HIS A 195 10.26 3.98 -6.78
N GLY A 196 9.25 3.23 -6.33
CA GLY A 196 8.27 2.50 -7.14
C GLY A 196 7.19 3.41 -7.76
N GLY A 197 6.12 2.83 -8.30
CA GLY A 197 5.00 3.58 -8.86
C GLY A 197 5.06 3.82 -10.36
N ALA A 198 5.67 2.92 -11.14
CA ALA A 198 5.64 3.06 -12.59
C ALA A 198 4.22 2.89 -13.14
N LEU A 199 3.82 3.81 -14.01
CA LEU A 199 2.53 3.79 -14.71
C LEU A 199 2.36 2.50 -15.53
N ILE A 200 1.34 1.71 -15.22
CA ILE A 200 0.99 0.43 -15.86
C ILE A 200 -0.26 0.50 -16.73
N GLY A 201 -1.11 1.50 -16.55
CA GLY A 201 -2.28 1.82 -17.36
C GLY A 201 -2.56 3.32 -17.35
N GLU A 202 -3.58 3.80 -18.06
CA GLU A 202 -3.98 5.22 -17.95
C GLU A 202 -4.58 5.47 -16.57
N GLY A 203 -3.82 6.10 -15.68
CA GLY A 203 -4.24 6.37 -14.29
C GLY A 203 -4.18 5.16 -13.37
N ASN A 204 -3.38 4.14 -13.73
CA ASN A 204 -3.10 3.00 -12.87
C ASN A 204 -1.58 2.89 -12.75
N GLU A 205 -1.08 3.08 -11.54
CA GLU A 205 0.30 2.91 -11.14
C GLU A 205 0.41 1.62 -10.31
N ILE A 206 1.63 1.13 -10.02
CA ILE A 206 1.84 -0.01 -9.11
C ILE A 206 2.15 0.54 -7.71
N ASN A 207 1.53 -0.02 -6.67
CA ASN A 207 1.81 0.35 -5.29
C ASN A 207 3.20 -0.11 -4.84
N GLY A 208 3.72 0.49 -3.77
CA GLY A 208 5.02 0.07 -3.24
C GLY A 208 5.01 -1.41 -2.87
N LEU A 209 4.01 -1.80 -2.08
CA LEU A 209 3.66 -3.19 -1.80
C LEU A 209 2.16 -3.42 -2.01
N THR A 210 1.81 -4.22 -3.00
CA THR A 210 0.44 -4.68 -3.24
C THR A 210 0.23 -6.05 -2.61
N LEU A 211 -0.80 -6.19 -1.77
CA LEU A 211 -1.17 -7.44 -1.10
C LEU A 211 -2.60 -7.84 -1.51
N GLY A 212 -2.71 -8.64 -2.57
CA GLY A 212 -3.98 -9.15 -3.08
C GLY A 212 -4.37 -10.48 -2.44
N GLY A 213 -5.41 -10.50 -1.60
CA GLY A 213 -5.95 -11.73 -1.02
C GLY A 213 -4.91 -12.54 -0.24
N VAL A 214 -3.98 -11.89 0.46
CA VAL A 214 -2.90 -12.58 1.19
C VAL A 214 -3.44 -13.13 2.52
N GLY A 215 -3.11 -14.40 2.82
CA GLY A 215 -3.60 -15.10 4.02
C GLY A 215 -2.79 -14.86 5.29
N ASN A 216 -3.38 -15.21 6.44
CA ASN A 216 -2.75 -15.10 7.75
C ASN A 216 -1.66 -16.14 8.05
N GLY A 217 -1.38 -17.05 7.11
CA GLY A 217 -0.18 -17.88 7.13
C GLY A 217 1.09 -17.12 6.73
N THR A 218 0.92 -15.99 6.04
CA THR A 218 2.00 -15.12 5.57
C THR A 218 2.50 -14.20 6.69
N VAL A 219 3.80 -13.93 6.72
CA VAL A 219 4.41 -12.97 7.65
C VAL A 219 4.83 -11.70 6.90
N ILE A 220 4.25 -10.57 7.29
CA ILE A 220 4.66 -9.22 6.88
C ILE A 220 5.11 -8.48 8.14
N ASP A 221 6.41 -8.24 8.29
CA ASP A 221 6.96 -7.63 9.50
C ASP A 221 8.16 -6.74 9.20
N ASN A 222 8.25 -5.53 9.71
CA ASN A 222 9.38 -4.62 9.43
C ASN A 222 9.55 -4.36 7.93
N VAL A 223 8.57 -3.69 7.33
CA VAL A 223 8.61 -3.28 5.91
C VAL A 223 8.54 -1.76 5.83
N GLU A 224 9.44 -1.16 5.06
CA GLU A 224 9.36 0.26 4.71
C GLU A 224 9.09 0.46 3.22
N ILE A 225 8.25 1.45 2.91
CA ILE A 225 8.01 1.95 1.57
C ILE A 225 8.44 3.42 1.51
N VAL A 226 9.20 3.78 0.47
CA VAL A 226 9.71 5.15 0.31
C VAL A 226 9.49 5.62 -1.12
N ALA A 227 8.87 6.79 -1.28
CA ALA A 227 8.76 7.47 -2.57
C ALA A 227 8.09 6.62 -3.67
N ASN A 228 6.96 5.99 -3.35
CA ASN A 228 6.08 5.40 -4.38
C ASN A 228 5.27 6.50 -5.08
N VAL A 229 4.93 6.36 -6.37
CA VAL A 229 4.02 7.33 -7.04
C VAL A 229 2.60 7.17 -6.57
N ASP A 230 2.18 5.92 -6.44
CA ASP A 230 0.84 5.54 -6.00
C ASP A 230 0.89 5.29 -4.48
N ASP A 231 0.15 4.30 -4.01
CA ASP A 231 0.11 3.97 -2.60
C ASP A 231 1.42 3.46 -2.05
N GLY A 232 1.58 3.62 -0.73
CA GLY A 232 2.64 2.95 0.01
C GLY A 232 2.42 1.45 0.03
N ILE A 233 1.40 1.02 0.76
CA ILE A 233 0.98 -0.38 0.87
C ILE A 233 -0.53 -0.43 0.67
N GLU A 234 -0.96 -1.26 -0.27
CA GLU A 234 -2.38 -1.49 -0.53
C GLU A 234 -2.77 -2.94 -0.22
N PHE A 235 -3.84 -3.09 0.55
CA PHE A 235 -4.41 -4.37 0.98
C PHE A 235 -5.74 -4.63 0.27
N PHE A 236 -5.70 -5.35 -0.84
CA PHE A 236 -6.91 -5.82 -1.53
C PHE A 236 -7.45 -7.09 -0.87
N GLY A 237 -8.40 -6.93 0.04
CA GLY A 237 -8.98 -8.04 0.78
C GLY A 237 -7.94 -8.84 1.57
N GLY A 238 -8.23 -10.11 1.84
CA GLY A 238 -7.32 -11.00 2.56
C GLY A 238 -7.42 -10.93 4.10
N THR A 239 -6.53 -11.66 4.76
CA THR A 239 -6.53 -11.88 6.22
C THR A 239 -5.15 -11.74 6.86
N VAL A 240 -4.11 -11.44 6.06
CA VAL A 240 -2.73 -11.30 6.52
C VAL A 240 -2.65 -10.32 7.69
N ASN A 241 -1.78 -10.59 8.67
CA ASN A 241 -1.45 -9.58 9.66
C ASN A 241 -0.10 -8.96 9.29
N ALA A 242 -0.01 -7.64 9.40
CA ALA A 242 1.20 -6.89 9.14
C ALA A 242 1.62 -6.12 10.39
N THR A 243 2.92 -6.11 10.69
CA THR A 243 3.43 -5.41 11.88
C THR A 243 4.70 -4.63 11.58
N ASN A 244 4.93 -3.51 12.26
CA ASN A 244 6.13 -2.69 12.09
C ASN A 244 6.25 -2.18 10.64
N LEU A 245 5.30 -1.37 10.20
CA LEU A 245 5.31 -0.78 8.85
C LEU A 245 5.78 0.67 8.89
N LEU A 246 6.45 1.11 7.84
CA LEU A 246 6.74 2.52 7.62
C LEU A 246 6.43 2.89 6.17
N VAL A 247 5.68 3.97 5.96
CA VAL A 247 5.48 4.55 4.62
C VAL A 247 5.93 6.00 4.66
N TRP A 248 6.79 6.38 3.72
CA TRP A 248 7.28 7.75 3.60
C TRP A 248 7.18 8.27 2.17
N ALA A 249 6.49 9.40 2.02
CA ALA A 249 6.46 10.19 0.79
C ALA A 249 5.95 9.48 -0.46
N GLN A 250 4.96 8.60 -0.28
CA GLN A 250 4.11 8.11 -1.36
C GLN A 250 3.36 9.26 -2.07
N GLY A 251 2.84 9.03 -3.27
CA GLY A 251 2.14 10.08 -4.01
C GLY A 251 0.62 10.05 -3.84
N ASP A 252 0.02 8.88 -3.60
CA ASP A 252 -1.41 8.78 -3.25
C ASP A 252 -1.55 8.42 -1.75
N ASP A 253 -2.07 7.25 -1.41
CA ASP A 253 -2.40 6.89 -0.04
C ASP A 253 -1.34 6.05 0.65
N ALA A 254 -1.04 6.36 1.91
CA ALA A 254 0.08 5.69 2.56
C ALA A 254 -0.24 4.23 2.89
N LEU A 255 -1.35 4.00 3.59
CA LEU A 255 -1.92 2.67 3.81
C LEU A 255 -3.32 2.67 3.24
N ASP A 256 -3.51 1.92 2.16
CA ASP A 256 -4.81 1.74 1.52
C ASP A 256 -5.35 0.33 1.84
N ILE A 257 -6.63 0.27 2.20
CA ILE A 257 -7.35 -0.94 2.56
C ILE A 257 -8.59 -1.04 1.72
N ASP A 258 -8.71 -2.17 1.04
CA ASP A 258 -9.77 -2.34 0.08
C ASP A 258 -10.46 -3.71 0.19
N GLN A 259 -11.62 -3.83 -0.45
CA GLN A 259 -12.29 -5.12 -0.72
C GLN A 259 -12.45 -6.03 0.52
N ALA A 260 -12.78 -5.40 1.65
CA ALA A 260 -13.02 -6.05 2.93
C ALA A 260 -11.83 -6.85 3.49
N TYR A 261 -10.63 -6.30 3.44
CA TYR A 261 -9.50 -6.80 4.23
C TYR A 261 -9.92 -7.02 5.69
N SER A 262 -9.51 -8.18 6.24
CA SER A 262 -9.94 -8.65 7.56
C SER A 262 -8.76 -8.99 8.47
N GLY A 263 -7.57 -8.51 8.11
CA GLY A 263 -6.36 -8.65 8.89
C GLY A 263 -6.14 -7.50 9.88
N THR A 264 -5.00 -7.57 10.56
CA THR A 264 -4.54 -6.54 11.50
C THR A 264 -3.28 -5.87 10.97
N ILE A 265 -3.27 -4.54 10.96
CA ILE A 265 -2.07 -3.71 10.82
C ILE A 265 -1.74 -3.14 12.20
N ASP A 266 -0.63 -3.59 12.76
CA ASP A 266 -0.15 -3.18 14.09
C ASP A 266 1.20 -2.46 14.00
N ASN A 267 1.37 -1.38 14.74
CA ASN A 267 2.61 -0.63 14.81
C ASN A 267 3.08 -0.11 13.43
N ALA A 268 2.38 0.90 12.88
CA ALA A 268 2.77 1.52 11.62
C ALA A 268 3.04 3.03 11.76
N VAL A 269 4.00 3.53 10.98
CA VAL A 269 4.30 4.95 10.88
C VAL A 269 4.09 5.42 9.45
N VAL A 270 3.31 6.48 9.29
CA VAL A 270 3.15 7.17 8.00
C VAL A 270 3.80 8.54 8.09
N VAL A 271 4.55 8.91 7.07
CA VAL A 271 5.16 10.24 6.91
C VAL A 271 4.81 10.78 5.53
N LEU A 272 3.94 11.79 5.47
CA LEU A 272 3.51 12.35 4.19
C LEU A 272 4.65 13.13 3.51
N GLY A 273 4.74 12.94 2.20
CA GLY A 273 5.59 13.69 1.28
C GLY A 273 4.90 14.94 0.75
N ASP A 274 5.59 15.66 -0.14
CA ASP A 274 5.10 16.91 -0.74
C ASP A 274 3.89 16.74 -1.65
N ILE A 275 3.71 15.55 -2.22
CA ILE A 275 2.63 15.25 -3.16
C ILE A 275 1.64 14.19 -2.66
N SER A 276 1.82 13.65 -1.46
CA SER A 276 0.95 12.63 -0.88
C SER A 276 -0.52 13.05 -0.81
N ASP A 277 -1.42 12.07 -0.66
CA ASP A 277 -2.82 12.31 -0.35
C ASP A 277 -3.17 11.94 1.11
N HIS A 278 -3.77 10.79 1.39
CA HIS A 278 -4.19 10.42 2.74
C HIS A 278 -3.11 9.61 3.45
N ALA A 279 -3.04 9.77 4.78
CA ALA A 279 -2.24 8.85 5.59
C ALA A 279 -2.90 7.48 5.73
N LEU A 280 -4.23 7.40 5.60
CA LEU A 280 -5.01 6.16 5.57
C LEU A 280 -6.14 6.32 4.55
N GLU A 281 -6.28 5.40 3.60
CA GLU A 281 -7.52 5.24 2.84
C GLU A 281 -8.12 3.87 3.20
N VAL A 282 -9.43 3.83 3.42
CA VAL A 282 -10.12 2.61 3.80
C VAL A 282 -11.46 2.51 3.10
N ASP A 283 -11.55 1.54 2.20
CA ASP A 283 -12.76 1.11 1.56
C ASP A 283 -13.37 -0.14 2.21
N GLY A 284 -14.66 -0.30 1.97
CA GLY A 284 -15.45 -1.42 2.45
C GLY A 284 -15.56 -2.57 1.45
N PRO A 285 -16.47 -3.51 1.73
CA PRO A 285 -16.79 -4.59 0.82
C PRO A 285 -17.41 -4.10 -0.51
N GLU A 286 -16.94 -4.60 -1.65
CA GLU A 286 -17.64 -4.43 -2.93
C GLU A 286 -18.73 -5.49 -3.17
N GLY A 287 -18.57 -6.65 -2.52
CA GLY A 287 -19.49 -7.78 -2.55
C GLY A 287 -20.26 -7.95 -1.25
N THR A 288 -20.76 -9.16 -1.00
CA THR A 288 -21.50 -9.50 0.22
C THR A 288 -20.63 -10.05 1.34
N SER A 289 -19.38 -10.41 1.03
CA SER A 289 -18.41 -10.90 2.01
C SER A 289 -18.07 -9.78 3.00
N ASN A 290 -18.20 -10.06 4.29
CA ASN A 290 -17.86 -9.11 5.35
C ASN A 290 -16.50 -9.46 5.94
N GLY A 291 -15.54 -8.57 5.73
CA GLY A 291 -14.27 -8.50 6.45
C GLY A 291 -14.20 -7.19 7.22
N GLN A 292 -13.53 -7.20 8.37
CA GLN A 292 -13.35 -6.05 9.25
C GLN A 292 -11.87 -5.89 9.51
N PHE A 293 -11.28 -4.78 9.05
CA PHE A 293 -9.87 -4.50 9.31
C PHE A 293 -9.65 -4.15 10.79
N THR A 294 -8.41 -4.30 11.25
CA THR A 294 -7.95 -3.74 12.52
C THR A 294 -6.71 -2.89 12.28
N LEU A 295 -6.79 -1.58 12.52
CA LEU A 295 -5.64 -0.67 12.61
C LEU A 295 -5.34 -0.42 14.08
N GLN A 296 -4.12 -0.70 14.54
CA GLN A 296 -3.73 -0.40 15.91
C GLN A 296 -2.30 0.09 16.10
N ASN A 297 -2.12 1.06 17.00
CA ASN A 297 -0.82 1.63 17.34
C ASN A 297 -0.14 2.31 16.14
N LEU A 298 -0.82 3.27 15.51
CA LEU A 298 -0.30 4.00 14.36
C LEU A 298 0.20 5.39 14.74
N THR A 299 1.26 5.85 14.10
CA THR A 299 1.68 7.25 14.14
C THR A 299 1.61 7.86 12.74
N LEU A 300 0.75 8.86 12.57
CA LEU A 300 0.54 9.57 11.31
C LEU A 300 1.23 10.93 11.37
N ILE A 301 2.13 11.18 10.43
CA ILE A 301 2.93 12.41 10.38
C ILE A 301 2.58 13.12 9.09
N GLY A 302 1.81 14.20 9.20
CA GLY A 302 1.43 15.05 8.09
C GLY A 302 2.59 15.89 7.58
N ASN A 303 2.35 16.59 6.48
CA ASN A 303 3.30 17.52 5.90
C ASN A 303 2.58 18.81 5.48
N LEU A 304 3.11 19.94 5.97
CA LEU A 304 2.47 21.25 5.81
C LEU A 304 2.54 21.82 4.38
N ASN A 305 3.31 21.18 3.50
CA ASN A 305 3.41 21.56 2.08
C ASN A 305 2.53 20.69 1.18
N THR A 306 1.88 19.66 1.72
CA THR A 306 1.05 18.73 0.96
C THR A 306 -0.32 19.34 0.69
N ASP A 307 -0.62 19.61 -0.58
CA ASP A 307 -1.81 20.35 -0.99
C ASP A 307 -3.11 19.61 -0.60
N ASN A 308 -3.13 18.27 -0.67
CA ASN A 308 -4.29 17.45 -0.31
C ASN A 308 -4.14 16.68 1.00
N GLY A 309 -2.91 16.41 1.47
CA GLY A 309 -2.57 15.80 2.77
C GLY A 309 -3.65 15.73 3.87
N GLU A 310 -4.22 14.56 4.09
CA GLU A 310 -5.31 14.29 5.06
C GLU A 310 -4.98 13.13 6.02
N TYR A 311 -5.67 13.06 7.17
CA TYR A 311 -5.37 12.04 8.19
C TYR A 311 -5.88 10.67 7.78
N ALA A 312 -7.13 10.62 7.31
CA ALA A 312 -7.74 9.38 6.85
C ALA A 312 -9.02 9.63 6.06
N ASP A 313 -9.20 8.90 4.97
CA ASP A 313 -10.50 8.77 4.29
C ASP A 313 -11.10 7.38 4.54
N TYR A 314 -12.35 7.33 5.00
CA TYR A 314 -13.13 6.10 5.12
C TYR A 314 -14.31 6.15 4.16
N ARG A 315 -14.36 5.21 3.23
CA ARG A 315 -15.24 5.20 2.06
C ARG A 315 -15.84 3.82 1.81
N SER A 316 -16.66 3.72 0.75
CA SER A 316 -17.32 2.50 0.25
C SER A 316 -17.87 1.49 1.28
N ASN A 317 -18.54 1.96 2.35
CA ASN A 317 -19.02 1.11 3.46
C ASN A 317 -17.88 0.47 4.30
N ALA A 318 -16.79 1.21 4.53
CA ALA A 318 -15.71 0.79 5.41
C ALA A 318 -16.25 0.30 6.75
N GLN A 319 -15.63 -0.77 7.24
CA GLN A 319 -16.01 -1.45 8.48
C GLN A 319 -14.78 -2.10 9.11
N GLY A 320 -14.67 -2.00 10.43
CA GLY A 320 -13.46 -2.36 11.14
C GLY A 320 -13.21 -1.45 12.33
N MET A 321 -11.95 -1.36 12.75
CA MET A 321 -11.58 -0.51 13.87
C MET A 321 -10.23 0.16 13.69
N SER A 322 -10.16 1.42 14.12
CA SER A 322 -8.91 2.15 14.36
C SER A 322 -8.73 2.42 15.84
N ASN A 323 -7.59 2.02 16.39
CA ASN A 323 -7.31 2.14 17.82
C ASN A 323 -5.88 2.61 18.11
N ASN A 324 -5.70 3.46 19.12
CA ASN A 324 -4.38 3.95 19.55
C ASN A 324 -3.63 4.66 18.41
N ILE A 325 -4.24 5.71 17.85
CA ILE A 325 -3.68 6.46 16.74
C ILE A 325 -3.14 7.79 17.27
N PHE A 326 -1.86 8.06 17.00
CA PHE A 326 -1.24 9.35 17.28
C PHE A 326 -1.02 10.10 15.97
N ALA A 327 -1.43 11.36 15.88
CA ALA A 327 -1.23 12.14 14.67
C ALA A 327 -0.71 13.56 14.95
N TYR A 328 0.19 14.04 14.10
CA TYR A 328 0.73 15.41 14.16
C TYR A 328 1.26 15.87 12.80
N GLY A 329 1.57 17.17 12.67
CA GLY A 329 2.20 17.71 11.46
C GLY A 329 1.25 18.03 10.30
N PHE A 330 -0.05 17.85 10.48
CA PHE A 330 -1.08 18.15 9.48
C PHE A 330 -1.45 19.64 9.45
N LYS A 331 -2.00 20.08 8.31
CA LYS A 331 -2.45 21.46 8.08
C LYS A 331 -3.85 21.69 8.66
N ASP A 332 -4.22 22.96 8.78
CA ASP A 332 -5.61 23.33 9.00
C ASP A 332 -6.44 22.90 7.78
N GLY A 333 -7.59 22.27 8.03
CA GLY A 333 -8.45 21.68 7.00
C GLY A 333 -8.14 20.24 6.63
N SER A 334 -7.05 19.62 7.12
CA SER A 334 -6.92 18.15 7.06
C SER A 334 -7.90 17.51 8.05
N ASP A 335 -8.52 16.41 7.67
CA ASP A 335 -9.56 15.74 8.44
C ASP A 335 -9.43 14.21 8.43
N VAL A 336 -10.28 13.60 9.25
CA VAL A 336 -10.63 12.17 9.27
C VAL A 336 -12.07 12.09 8.80
N GLU A 337 -12.32 11.35 7.73
CA GLU A 337 -13.59 11.47 7.01
C GLU A 337 -14.47 10.22 7.12
N LEU A 338 -15.79 10.44 7.11
CA LEU A 338 -16.78 9.44 6.71
C LEU A 338 -17.38 9.94 5.40
N ASP A 339 -16.87 9.44 4.27
CA ASP A 339 -17.05 10.12 2.99
C ASP A 339 -18.48 9.98 2.41
N ASN A 340 -19.17 8.89 2.73
CA ASN A 340 -20.50 8.61 2.18
C ASN A 340 -21.53 8.04 3.17
N ASP A 341 -22.77 7.94 2.71
CA ASP A 341 -23.90 7.42 3.51
C ASP A 341 -23.66 6.01 4.04
N GLY A 342 -22.95 5.18 3.29
CA GLY A 342 -22.67 3.80 3.63
C GLY A 342 -21.77 3.69 4.86
N VAL A 343 -20.60 4.33 4.79
CA VAL A 343 -19.64 4.35 5.90
C VAL A 343 -20.19 5.06 7.15
N ALA A 344 -20.94 6.15 6.98
CA ALA A 344 -21.62 6.83 8.08
C ALA A 344 -22.69 5.96 8.76
N THR A 345 -23.37 5.10 7.99
CA THR A 345 -24.31 4.11 8.53
C THR A 345 -23.57 3.04 9.34
N ASN A 346 -22.44 2.55 8.83
CA ASN A 346 -21.62 1.56 9.54
C ASN A 346 -21.09 2.11 10.87
N TYR A 347 -20.64 3.37 10.89
CA TYR A 347 -20.25 4.04 12.14
C TYR A 347 -21.41 4.07 13.14
N ASN A 348 -22.60 4.50 12.72
CA ASN A 348 -23.78 4.57 13.60
C ASN A 348 -24.23 3.20 14.11
N ASN A 349 -23.99 2.13 13.36
CA ASN A 349 -24.28 0.75 13.75
C ASN A 349 -23.21 0.15 14.68
N GLY A 350 -22.03 0.77 14.77
CA GLY A 350 -20.87 0.25 15.48
C GLY A 350 -20.08 -0.79 14.68
N ASP A 351 -20.29 -0.87 13.37
CA ASP A 351 -19.54 -1.74 12.45
C ASP A 351 -18.18 -1.12 12.06
N LEU A 352 -18.09 0.22 12.13
CA LEU A 352 -16.85 0.99 12.07
C LEU A 352 -16.64 1.71 13.41
N THR A 353 -15.50 1.52 14.05
CA THR A 353 -15.22 2.09 15.37
C THR A 353 -13.86 2.77 15.45
N PHE A 354 -13.79 3.80 16.28
CA PHE A 354 -12.59 4.60 16.53
C PHE A 354 -12.36 4.63 18.04
N SER A 355 -11.12 4.45 18.50
CA SER A 355 -10.80 4.55 19.91
C SER A 355 -9.39 5.07 20.17
N ASN A 356 -9.24 5.90 21.21
CA ASN A 356 -7.95 6.42 21.67
C ASN A 356 -7.14 7.11 20.56
N TRP A 357 -7.74 8.14 19.94
CA TRP A 357 -7.03 9.03 19.03
C TRP A 357 -6.39 10.18 19.82
N GLU A 358 -5.12 10.45 19.59
CA GLU A 358 -4.43 11.61 20.15
C GLU A 358 -3.86 12.46 19.02
N ILE A 359 -4.25 13.73 18.97
CA ILE A 359 -3.89 14.61 17.85
C ILE A 359 -3.19 15.87 18.38
N VAL A 360 -2.04 16.20 17.80
CA VAL A 360 -1.44 17.53 17.94
C VAL A 360 -2.17 18.45 16.98
N LEU A 361 -2.97 19.37 17.52
CA LEU A 361 -3.85 20.20 16.71
C LEU A 361 -3.07 21.07 15.70
N PRO A 362 -3.51 21.14 14.44
CA PRO A 362 -3.00 22.10 13.48
C PRO A 362 -3.18 23.54 13.97
N ALA A 363 -2.31 24.43 13.49
CA ALA A 363 -2.39 25.85 13.85
C ALA A 363 -3.73 26.45 13.39
N GLY A 364 -4.55 26.92 14.34
CA GLY A 364 -5.86 27.52 14.06
C GLY A 364 -7.04 26.63 14.48
N VAL A 365 -6.81 25.32 14.61
CA VAL A 365 -7.79 24.37 15.13
C VAL A 365 -7.79 24.44 16.65
N THR A 366 -8.98 24.50 17.26
CA THR A 366 -9.13 24.66 18.72
C THR A 366 -9.88 23.52 19.39
N ASN A 367 -10.60 22.73 18.62
CA ASN A 367 -11.34 21.56 19.07
C ASN A 367 -10.96 20.36 18.21
N VAL A 368 -10.60 19.25 18.83
CA VAL A 368 -10.15 18.05 18.12
C VAL A 368 -11.28 17.39 17.32
N GLU A 369 -12.52 17.50 17.80
CA GLU A 369 -13.69 16.95 17.10
C GLU A 369 -13.95 17.65 15.76
N ASP A 370 -13.43 18.88 15.55
CA ASP A 370 -13.58 19.59 14.28
C ASP A 370 -12.76 18.95 13.14
N ILE A 371 -11.82 18.05 13.47
CA ILE A 371 -11.01 17.26 12.51
C ILE A 371 -11.82 16.06 11.98
N PHE A 372 -12.88 15.64 12.66
CA PHE A 372 -13.65 14.44 12.30
C PHE A 372 -14.90 14.85 11.53
N VAL A 373 -14.89 14.66 10.20
CA VAL A 373 -15.89 15.21 9.29
C VAL A 373 -16.79 14.11 8.71
N ASN A 374 -18.10 14.26 8.87
CA ASN A 374 -19.08 13.42 8.19
C ASN A 374 -19.50 14.10 6.87
N LYS A 375 -19.06 13.56 5.73
CA LYS A 375 -19.42 14.04 4.38
C LYS A 375 -20.67 13.36 3.80
N ALA A 376 -21.23 12.37 4.48
CA ALA A 376 -22.48 11.70 4.10
C ALA A 376 -23.63 12.67 3.75
N GLU A 377 -24.34 12.42 2.65
CA GLU A 377 -25.39 13.28 2.14
C GLU A 377 -26.69 13.20 2.96
N ASN A 378 -27.07 12.01 3.42
CA ASN A 378 -28.38 11.71 4.00
C ASN A 378 -28.30 11.06 5.39
N VAL A 379 -27.10 10.71 5.85
CA VAL A 379 -26.89 10.08 7.16
C VAL A 379 -26.30 11.08 8.14
N MET A 380 -27.04 11.31 9.23
CA MET A 380 -26.54 12.11 10.35
C MET A 380 -25.71 11.24 11.28
N VAL A 381 -24.51 11.69 11.60
CA VAL A 381 -23.64 11.08 12.59
C VAL A 381 -23.56 11.98 13.83
N THR A 382 -23.58 11.37 15.01
CA THR A 382 -23.35 12.06 16.28
C THR A 382 -22.22 11.40 17.05
N GLY A 383 -21.31 12.21 17.59
CA GLY A 383 -20.19 11.71 18.39
C GLY A 383 -18.98 11.23 17.58
N PHE A 384 -18.93 11.52 16.27
CA PHE A 384 -17.70 11.30 15.52
C PHE A 384 -16.61 12.23 16.06
N GLY A 385 -15.43 11.66 16.36
CA GLY A 385 -14.33 12.37 17.01
C GLY A 385 -14.37 12.40 18.55
N THR A 386 -15.42 11.90 19.23
CA THR A 386 -15.46 11.96 20.72
C THR A 386 -14.43 11.09 21.41
N GLU A 387 -13.86 10.14 20.67
CA GLU A 387 -12.77 9.26 21.12
C GLU A 387 -11.38 9.84 20.82
N ALA A 388 -11.33 11.08 20.32
CA ALA A 388 -10.11 11.83 20.07
C ALA A 388 -9.82 12.85 21.17
N THR A 389 -8.54 13.07 21.46
CA THR A 389 -8.07 14.05 22.42
C THR A 389 -6.94 14.89 21.83
N ALA A 390 -6.96 16.20 22.11
CA ALA A 390 -5.87 17.09 21.74
C ALA A 390 -4.69 16.91 22.70
N VAL A 391 -3.49 16.70 22.16
CA VAL A 391 -2.25 16.55 22.93
C VAL A 391 -1.17 17.52 22.47
N THR A 392 -0.12 17.67 23.27
CA THR A 392 1.13 18.31 22.84
C THR A 392 2.08 17.24 22.35
N GLU A 393 2.76 17.48 21.23
CA GLU A 393 3.78 16.57 20.71
C GLU A 393 4.81 16.21 21.80
N GLY A 394 5.13 14.92 21.92
CA GLY A 394 5.99 14.36 22.95
C GLY A 394 5.27 13.96 24.25
N ASN A 395 4.00 14.34 24.42
CA ASN A 395 3.18 13.94 25.58
C ASN A 395 2.14 12.85 25.23
N GLN A 396 2.16 12.33 23.99
CA GLN A 396 1.25 11.28 23.57
C GLN A 396 1.44 10.00 24.39
N THR A 397 0.35 9.27 24.59
CA THR A 397 0.30 7.97 25.27
C THR A 397 -0.04 6.81 24.35
N VAL A 398 -0.43 7.12 23.11
CA VAL A 398 -0.72 6.17 22.04
C VAL A 398 0.23 6.37 20.85
N GLY A 399 0.05 5.55 19.81
CA GLY A 399 0.86 5.59 18.59
C GLY A 399 1.84 4.44 18.47
N ALA A 400 2.63 4.47 17.39
CA ALA A 400 3.60 3.45 17.10
C ALA A 400 4.79 3.49 18.08
N ASN A 401 5.31 2.33 18.42
CA ASN A 401 6.64 2.16 18.97
C ASN A 401 7.69 2.32 17.86
N THR A 402 8.11 3.56 17.65
CA THR A 402 9.05 3.94 16.58
C THR A 402 10.43 3.29 16.71
N SER A 403 10.85 2.88 17.92
CA SER A 403 12.18 2.25 18.11
C SER A 403 12.37 0.95 17.31
N LEU A 404 11.27 0.26 16.98
CA LEU A 404 11.28 -0.94 16.13
C LEU A 404 11.57 -0.62 14.65
N LEU A 405 11.39 0.64 14.24
CA LEU A 405 11.61 1.13 12.88
C LEU A 405 12.93 1.91 12.74
N SER A 406 13.81 1.86 13.75
CA SER A 406 15.08 2.60 13.75
C SER A 406 16.06 2.17 12.64
N TRP A 407 15.86 0.99 12.05
CA TRP A 407 16.68 0.44 10.95
C TRP A 407 16.40 1.05 9.58
N THR A 408 15.25 1.70 9.43
CA THR A 408 14.69 2.15 8.15
C THR A 408 15.57 3.22 7.49
N TYR A 409 15.62 3.21 6.16
CA TYR A 409 16.17 4.31 5.38
C TYR A 409 15.45 5.61 5.70
N ALA A 410 14.11 5.58 5.82
CA ALA A 410 13.32 6.75 6.13
C ALA A 410 13.72 7.41 7.45
N ASN A 411 14.01 6.65 8.51
CA ASN A 411 14.47 7.20 9.78
C ASN A 411 15.79 7.99 9.62
N VAL A 412 16.75 7.45 8.86
CA VAL A 412 18.05 8.06 8.66
C VAL A 412 17.98 9.26 7.71
N ALA A 413 17.36 9.07 6.54
CA ALA A 413 17.30 10.08 5.48
C ALA A 413 16.32 11.22 5.83
N GLY A 414 15.16 10.89 6.40
CA GLY A 414 14.18 11.86 6.89
C GLY A 414 14.52 12.46 8.25
N ALA A 415 15.59 12.01 8.90
CA ALA A 415 16.02 12.44 10.24
C ALA A 415 14.89 12.35 11.30
N LEU A 416 14.10 11.28 11.24
CA LEU A 416 12.89 11.09 12.06
C LEU A 416 13.20 10.90 13.56
N GLY A 417 14.40 10.40 13.88
CA GLY A 417 14.93 10.36 15.25
C GLY A 417 14.36 9.22 16.11
N PHE A 418 14.04 8.09 15.49
CA PHE A 418 13.53 6.89 16.16
C PHE A 418 14.55 6.13 17.02
#